data_AF-A0A800ES88-F1
#
_entry.id   AF-A0A800ES88-F1
#
_cell.length_a   1.000
_cell.length_b   1.000
_cell.length_c   1.000
_cell.angle_alpha   90.00
_cell.angle_beta   90.00
_cell.angle_gamma   90.00
#
_symmetry.space_group_name_H-M   'P 1'
#
loop_
_entity.id
_entity.type
_entity.pdbx_description
1 polymer ?
#
loop_
_entity_poly.entity_id
_entity_poly.type
_entity_poly.pdbx_seq_one_letter_code
_entity_poly.pdbx_strand_id
1 'polypeptide(L)'
;MGEPDPLVRFPTLYYGQRSPDRTEGRRREQGDGRRSRSVHRGVSEAIRRAGSRELTESVEDGEAEVNASQTPVASELSQVRRHRQEKLEAIRASGVEPYPYAYDQSHLARHAISLFDRAEQAGELDDDGRGERVSVAGRITSYRSHGKSAFAHLEDRTGQVQIYLRKDQLGDERFETLELLDLGDWLGVEGVLFRTRTGEVTVRVQEWTLLSKSVRPLPLGKTETDAETGERSTHGGFADKEARYRQRYADLAVNPEVRDIFRARAKIISELRSFLDAEDFLEVETPALQPLYGGAAARPFLTKHNALDRTLYLRIADELYLKRLIVGGLGRVYEICKDFRNEGIDRFHNPEFTMLEFYIAFIDYRGVMDLTERMLEHVVRAATGSLEVVYQGQEINFSGPFQRVAMLSSLSEALGAEVRALSTDDLRGHAERLNLSDLDGAGWGKLIDKL
;
A
#
# COMPACT_ATOMS: atom_id res chain seq x y z
N MET A 1 47.71 31.65 -6.06
CA MET A 1 47.13 30.43 -6.65
C MET A 1 47.64 29.27 -5.82
N GLY A 2 46.87 28.88 -4.80
CA GLY A 2 47.23 27.81 -3.87
C GLY A 2 46.84 26.45 -4.44
N GLU A 3 47.60 25.43 -4.09
CA GLU A 3 47.39 24.04 -4.53
C GLU A 3 45.99 23.53 -4.17
N PRO A 4 45.33 22.76 -5.04
CA PRO A 4 44.03 22.17 -4.75
C PRO A 4 44.13 21.05 -3.70
N ASP A 5 43.09 20.98 -2.87
CA ASP A 5 42.89 20.02 -1.78
C ASP A 5 43.09 18.55 -2.24
N PRO A 6 43.94 17.76 -1.57
CA PRO A 6 44.22 16.37 -1.94
C PRO A 6 43.03 15.41 -1.76
N LEU A 7 41.90 15.84 -1.18
CA LEU A 7 40.70 15.02 -0.97
C LEU A 7 39.69 15.07 -2.14
N VAL A 8 39.94 15.85 -3.19
CA VAL A 8 39.09 15.88 -4.39
C VAL A 8 39.81 15.20 -5.57
N ARG A 9 39.78 13.86 -5.60
CA ARG A 9 40.13 13.08 -6.80
C ARG A 9 38.90 12.38 -7.34
N PHE A 10 38.40 12.83 -8.49
CA PHE A 10 37.50 12.06 -9.35
C PHE A 10 38.33 11.30 -10.39
N PRO A 11 38.17 9.97 -10.55
CA PRO A 11 38.59 9.28 -11.77
C PRO A 11 37.40 9.09 -12.72
N THR A 12 37.50 9.69 -13.89
CA THR A 12 36.65 9.45 -15.07
C THR A 12 37.06 8.17 -15.82
N LEU A 13 36.08 7.31 -16.10
CA LEU A 13 35.87 6.38 -17.25
C LEU A 13 36.90 5.25 -17.56
N TYR A 14 36.42 4.00 -17.75
CA TYR A 14 36.19 3.36 -19.08
C TYR A 14 35.61 1.92 -18.97
N TYR A 15 34.85 1.54 -20.01
CA TYR A 15 34.06 0.30 -20.25
C TYR A 15 34.92 -0.89 -20.74
N GLY A 16 34.54 -2.15 -20.47
CA GLY A 16 35.05 -3.30 -21.27
C GLY A 16 34.82 -4.76 -20.78
N GLN A 17 33.84 -5.43 -21.40
CA GLN A 17 33.77 -6.86 -21.83
C GLN A 17 33.44 -8.06 -20.90
N ARG A 18 32.49 -8.88 -21.42
CA ARG A 18 32.03 -10.26 -21.06
C ARG A 18 33.03 -11.34 -21.57
N SER A 19 33.00 -12.65 -21.25
CA SER A 19 31.97 -13.73 -21.44
C SER A 19 32.65 -15.13 -21.12
N PRO A 20 32.18 -16.35 -21.51
CA PRO A 20 31.10 -17.23 -20.99
C PRO A 20 31.46 -18.76 -20.85
N ASP A 21 30.43 -19.63 -20.59
CA ASP A 21 30.27 -21.08 -20.93
C ASP A 21 31.12 -22.16 -20.18
N ARG A 22 30.75 -23.45 -19.96
CA ARG A 22 29.73 -24.38 -20.52
C ARG A 22 29.56 -25.68 -19.67
N THR A 23 28.50 -26.42 -20.00
CA THR A 23 27.93 -27.71 -19.53
C THR A 23 28.65 -29.01 -19.95
N GLU A 24 28.34 -30.17 -19.29
CA GLU A 24 27.68 -31.39 -19.87
C GLU A 24 27.78 -32.68 -19.01
N GLY A 25 26.78 -33.59 -19.12
CA GLY A 25 26.94 -35.03 -18.82
C GLY A 25 25.67 -35.83 -18.46
N ARG A 26 25.14 -36.66 -19.38
CA ARG A 26 23.97 -37.58 -19.27
C ARG A 26 24.33 -39.03 -18.85
N ARG A 27 23.37 -39.81 -18.32
CA ARG A 27 23.11 -41.26 -18.65
C ARG A 27 21.74 -41.78 -18.14
N ARG A 28 21.23 -42.86 -18.78
CA ARG A 28 19.86 -43.46 -18.77
C ARG A 28 19.74 -44.74 -17.91
N GLU A 29 18.52 -45.14 -17.50
CA GLU A 29 17.93 -46.52 -17.49
C GLU A 29 16.46 -46.49 -16.99
N GLN A 30 15.45 -46.94 -17.76
CA GLN A 30 14.71 -48.24 -17.78
C GLN A 30 13.78 -48.57 -16.59
N GLY A 31 12.45 -48.61 -16.84
CA GLY A 31 11.64 -49.81 -16.54
C GLY A 31 10.42 -49.70 -15.59
N ASP A 32 9.24 -49.83 -16.22
CA ASP A 32 8.07 -50.65 -15.83
C ASP A 32 6.95 -50.09 -14.93
N GLY A 33 5.70 -50.39 -15.31
CA GLY A 33 4.49 -49.68 -14.85
C GLY A 33 3.48 -50.51 -14.05
N ARG A 34 2.44 -49.83 -13.55
CA ARG A 34 1.11 -50.39 -13.26
C ARG A 34 0.09 -49.29 -12.98
N ARG A 35 -1.08 -49.39 -13.63
CA ARG A 35 -2.25 -48.51 -13.49
C ARG A 35 -3.08 -48.89 -12.26
N SER A 36 -3.69 -47.91 -11.61
CA SER A 36 -4.92 -48.11 -10.84
C SER A 36 -5.95 -47.01 -11.18
N ARG A 37 -7.23 -47.40 -11.18
CA ARG A 37 -8.40 -46.59 -11.54
C ARG A 37 -9.29 -46.46 -10.31
N SER A 38 -9.84 -45.28 -10.07
CA SER A 38 -11.22 -45.04 -9.57
C SER A 38 -11.55 -43.57 -9.87
N VAL A 39 -12.55 -43.23 -10.71
CA VAL A 39 -14.02 -43.31 -10.58
C VAL A 39 -14.53 -42.42 -9.44
N HIS A 40 -14.95 -41.20 -9.76
CA HIS A 40 -16.18 -40.56 -9.25
C HIS A 40 -16.74 -39.56 -10.28
N ARG A 41 -18.05 -39.67 -10.50
CA ARG A 41 -18.87 -38.96 -11.50
C ARG A 41 -19.48 -37.70 -10.88
N GLY A 42 -19.56 -36.63 -11.67
CA GLY A 42 -20.53 -35.56 -11.43
C GLY A 42 -20.14 -34.22 -12.07
N VAL A 43 -20.20 -34.10 -13.41
CA VAL A 43 -20.05 -32.82 -14.11
C VAL A 43 -21.17 -32.67 -15.14
N SER A 44 -21.82 -31.51 -15.08
CA SER A 44 -22.93 -31.02 -15.91
C SER A 44 -22.55 -30.88 -17.39
N GLU A 45 -23.55 -30.97 -18.27
CA GLU A 45 -23.47 -31.13 -19.73
C GLU A 45 -22.73 -30.01 -20.49
N ALA A 46 -22.46 -28.86 -19.88
CA ALA A 46 -21.78 -27.73 -20.52
C ALA A 46 -20.31 -28.03 -20.91
N ILE A 47 -19.65 -28.97 -20.24
CA ILE A 47 -18.23 -29.29 -20.47
C ILE A 47 -18.03 -30.37 -21.57
N ARG A 48 -19.09 -30.97 -22.12
CA ARG A 48 -18.96 -32.05 -23.14
C ARG A 48 -18.74 -31.59 -24.57
N ARG A 49 -18.80 -30.28 -24.88
CA ARG A 49 -18.73 -29.78 -26.27
C ARG A 49 -17.36 -29.29 -26.74
N ALA A 50 -16.33 -29.32 -25.89
CA ALA A 50 -14.98 -28.89 -26.28
C ALA A 50 -13.98 -30.06 -26.26
N GLY A 51 -13.69 -30.60 -27.45
CA GLY A 51 -12.36 -31.08 -27.85
C GLY A 51 -11.69 -32.19 -27.05
N SER A 52 -11.92 -33.43 -27.47
CA SER A 52 -11.00 -34.55 -27.29
C SER A 52 -9.72 -34.34 -28.12
N ARG A 53 -8.58 -34.09 -27.46
CA ARG A 53 -7.24 -34.33 -27.99
C ARG A 53 -6.34 -34.84 -26.86
N GLU A 54 -5.97 -36.11 -26.97
CA GLU A 54 -4.95 -36.75 -26.15
C GLU A 54 -3.59 -36.08 -26.41
N LEU A 55 -2.99 -35.54 -25.36
CA LEU A 55 -1.56 -35.26 -25.29
C LEU A 55 -1.08 -35.75 -23.92
N THR A 56 -0.47 -36.92 -23.93
CA THR A 56 0.27 -37.51 -22.82
C THR A 56 1.62 -36.84 -22.71
N GLU A 57 1.85 -36.03 -21.67
CA GLU A 57 3.20 -35.70 -21.20
C GLU A 57 3.26 -35.89 -19.68
N SER A 58 4.09 -36.85 -19.30
CA SER A 58 4.41 -37.29 -17.95
C SER A 58 5.38 -36.30 -17.28
N VAL A 59 4.96 -35.74 -16.16
CA VAL A 59 5.83 -35.06 -15.19
C VAL A 59 6.36 -36.13 -14.24
N GLU A 60 7.69 -36.24 -14.12
CA GLU A 60 8.35 -37.12 -13.16
C GLU A 60 8.25 -36.53 -11.75
N ASP A 61 7.65 -37.31 -10.85
CA ASP A 61 7.65 -37.10 -9.40
C ASP A 61 9.04 -37.42 -8.84
N GLY A 62 9.68 -36.42 -8.22
CA GLY A 62 10.80 -36.63 -7.29
C GLY A 62 10.26 -36.72 -5.87
N GLU A 63 10.36 -37.90 -5.27
CA GLU A 63 10.07 -38.14 -3.85
C GLU A 63 11.08 -37.38 -2.97
N ALA A 64 10.67 -36.22 -2.48
CA ALA A 64 11.11 -35.72 -1.20
C ALA A 64 10.03 -36.10 -0.18
N GLU A 65 10.41 -36.81 0.88
CA GLU A 65 9.57 -36.96 2.07
C GLU A 65 9.26 -35.56 2.62
N VAL A 66 8.10 -35.02 2.26
CA VAL A 66 7.58 -33.78 2.83
C VAL A 66 6.42 -34.14 3.75
N ASN A 67 6.71 -34.00 5.04
CA ASN A 67 5.80 -34.04 6.18
C ASN A 67 4.36 -33.62 5.80
N ALA A 68 3.44 -34.59 5.84
CA ALA A 68 2.02 -34.38 5.58
C ALA A 68 1.36 -33.66 6.76
N SER A 69 1.58 -32.35 6.85
CA SER A 69 0.83 -31.44 7.71
C SER A 69 0.52 -30.13 6.97
N GLN A 70 0.07 -30.22 5.72
CA GLN A 70 -0.50 -29.08 5.02
C GLN A 70 -1.98 -28.89 5.41
N THR A 71 -2.25 -27.71 5.95
CA THR A 71 -3.53 -27.23 6.47
C THR A 71 -4.63 -27.22 5.39
N PRO A 72 -5.88 -27.61 5.68
CA PRO A 72 -6.98 -27.75 4.70
C PRO A 72 -7.23 -26.49 3.84
N VAL A 73 -6.99 -25.29 4.40
CA VAL A 73 -7.16 -23.98 3.72
C VAL A 73 -6.26 -23.82 2.48
N ALA A 74 -5.04 -24.36 2.50
CA ALA A 74 -4.13 -24.27 1.35
C ALA A 74 -4.62 -25.13 0.17
N SER A 75 -5.27 -26.25 0.45
CA SER A 75 -5.83 -27.15 -0.57
C SER A 75 -7.07 -26.56 -1.25
N GLU A 76 -7.93 -25.85 -0.50
CA GLU A 76 -9.12 -25.19 -1.02
C GLU A 76 -8.77 -23.98 -1.89
N LEU A 77 -7.80 -23.15 -1.48
CA LEU A 77 -7.29 -22.04 -2.29
C LEU A 77 -6.68 -22.53 -3.61
N SER A 78 -6.03 -23.69 -3.59
CA SER A 78 -5.50 -24.34 -4.79
C SER A 78 -6.62 -24.77 -5.76
N GLN A 79 -7.73 -25.31 -5.24
CA GLN A 79 -8.89 -25.66 -6.05
C GLN A 79 -9.59 -24.44 -6.65
N VAL A 80 -9.83 -23.38 -5.86
CA VAL A 80 -10.44 -22.13 -6.35
C VAL A 80 -9.58 -21.49 -7.44
N ARG A 81 -8.26 -21.47 -7.25
CA ARG A 81 -7.32 -20.96 -8.25
C ARG A 81 -7.37 -21.78 -9.53
N ARG A 82 -7.43 -23.11 -9.45
CA ARG A 82 -7.56 -24.00 -10.61
C ARG A 82 -8.84 -23.71 -11.38
N HIS A 83 -9.98 -23.61 -10.69
CA HIS A 83 -11.27 -23.27 -11.31
C HIS A 83 -11.24 -21.92 -12.02
N ARG A 84 -10.65 -20.89 -11.40
CA ARG A 84 -10.47 -19.56 -12.03
C ARG A 84 -9.57 -19.61 -13.26
N GLN A 85 -8.61 -20.53 -13.28
CA GLN A 85 -7.72 -20.75 -14.42
C GLN A 85 -8.42 -21.50 -15.55
N GLU A 86 -9.26 -22.49 -15.24
CA GLU A 86 -10.13 -23.16 -16.22
C GLU A 86 -11.12 -22.17 -16.86
N LYS A 87 -11.74 -21.29 -16.05
CA LYS A 87 -12.57 -20.19 -16.57
C LYS A 87 -11.79 -19.24 -17.48
N LEU A 88 -10.55 -18.90 -17.14
CA LEU A 88 -9.70 -18.06 -17.99
C LEU A 88 -9.45 -18.70 -19.36
N GLU A 89 -9.18 -20.00 -19.41
CA GLU A 89 -9.02 -20.70 -20.68
C GLU A 89 -10.34 -20.78 -21.47
N ALA A 90 -11.49 -20.96 -20.81
CA ALA A 90 -12.80 -20.89 -21.46
C ALA A 90 -13.10 -19.49 -22.04
N ILE A 91 -12.71 -18.42 -21.35
CA ILE A 91 -12.82 -17.04 -21.84
C ILE A 91 -12.00 -16.87 -23.12
N ARG A 92 -10.74 -17.33 -23.12
CA ARG A 92 -9.88 -17.29 -24.32
C ARG A 92 -10.45 -18.11 -25.47
N ALA A 93 -10.96 -19.32 -25.18
CA ALA A 93 -11.56 -20.21 -26.18
C ALA A 93 -12.82 -19.63 -26.82
N SER A 94 -13.55 -18.75 -26.12
CA SER A 94 -14.70 -18.02 -26.67
C SER A 94 -14.31 -16.75 -27.44
N GLY A 95 -13.01 -16.50 -27.64
CA GLY A 95 -12.50 -15.36 -28.41
C GLY A 95 -12.53 -14.03 -27.65
N VAL A 96 -12.80 -14.04 -26.35
CA VAL A 96 -12.74 -12.85 -25.50
C VAL A 96 -11.31 -12.65 -25.02
N GLU A 97 -10.76 -11.45 -25.21
CA GLU A 97 -9.46 -11.04 -24.65
C GLU A 97 -9.59 -10.76 -23.14
N PRO A 98 -9.02 -11.59 -22.24
CA PRO A 98 -9.16 -11.40 -20.79
C PRO A 98 -8.31 -10.27 -20.19
N TYR A 99 -7.33 -9.74 -20.93
CA TYR A 99 -6.44 -8.65 -20.48
C TYR A 99 -6.25 -7.61 -21.59
N PRO A 100 -7.30 -6.87 -21.98
CA PRO A 100 -7.19 -5.82 -22.99
C PRO A 100 -6.24 -4.70 -22.55
N TYR A 101 -5.57 -4.08 -23.51
CA TYR A 101 -4.58 -3.02 -23.26
C TYR A 101 -5.19 -1.69 -22.78
N ALA A 102 -6.43 -1.42 -23.16
CA ALA A 102 -7.11 -0.16 -22.86
C ALA A 102 -8.63 -0.36 -22.77
N TYR A 103 -9.28 0.57 -22.08
CA TYR A 103 -10.73 0.69 -22.01
C TYR A 103 -11.11 2.17 -21.89
N ASP A 104 -11.99 2.64 -22.77
CA ASP A 104 -12.39 4.05 -22.86
C ASP A 104 -13.44 4.38 -21.79
N GLN A 105 -12.98 4.52 -20.54
CA GLN A 105 -13.83 4.91 -19.43
C GLN A 105 -14.21 6.40 -19.51
N SER A 106 -15.50 6.67 -19.55
CA SER A 106 -16.04 8.04 -19.54
C SER A 106 -16.21 8.62 -18.12
N HIS A 107 -16.62 7.81 -17.15
CA HIS A 107 -17.01 8.26 -15.82
C HIS A 107 -16.49 7.33 -14.73
N LEU A 108 -16.20 7.90 -13.56
CA LEU A 108 -15.96 7.16 -12.33
C LEU A 108 -17.30 6.90 -11.62
N ALA A 109 -17.38 5.87 -10.78
CA ALA A 109 -18.60 5.40 -10.12
C ALA A 109 -19.36 6.53 -9.40
N ARG A 110 -18.70 7.27 -8.51
CA ARG A 110 -19.36 8.40 -7.80
C ARG A 110 -19.79 9.51 -8.76
N HIS A 111 -19.01 9.76 -9.80
CA HIS A 111 -19.34 10.80 -10.78
C HIS A 111 -20.61 10.42 -11.57
N ALA A 112 -20.71 9.18 -12.02
CA ALA A 112 -21.90 8.67 -12.72
C ALA A 112 -23.16 8.74 -11.83
N ILE A 113 -23.03 8.40 -10.55
CA ILE A 113 -24.14 8.53 -9.59
C ILE A 113 -24.57 9.99 -9.44
N SER A 114 -23.62 10.91 -9.17
CA SER A 114 -23.94 12.34 -9.03
C SER A 114 -24.49 12.96 -10.32
N LEU A 115 -24.07 12.48 -11.49
CA LEU A 115 -24.61 12.90 -12.78
C LEU A 115 -26.10 12.54 -12.88
N PHE A 116 -26.46 11.30 -12.55
CA PHE A 116 -27.85 10.85 -12.53
C PHE A 116 -28.69 11.63 -11.51
N ASP A 117 -28.21 11.78 -10.28
CA ASP A 117 -28.95 12.47 -9.22
C ASP A 117 -29.28 13.92 -9.60
N ARG A 118 -28.34 14.63 -10.27
CA ARG A 118 -28.58 15.99 -10.79
C ARG A 118 -29.63 16.01 -11.90
N ALA A 119 -29.55 15.08 -12.86
CA ALA A 119 -30.50 15.01 -13.96
C ALA A 119 -31.92 14.67 -13.46
N GLU A 120 -32.04 13.77 -12.48
CA GLU A 120 -33.31 13.43 -11.83
C GLU A 120 -33.91 14.64 -11.10
N GLN A 121 -33.10 15.40 -10.36
CA GLN A 121 -33.54 16.62 -9.67
C GLN A 121 -33.96 17.73 -10.65
N ALA A 122 -33.30 17.81 -11.81
CA ALA A 122 -33.61 18.78 -12.86
C ALA A 122 -34.80 18.38 -13.75
N GLY A 123 -35.30 17.13 -13.64
CA GLY A 123 -36.36 16.61 -14.51
C GLY A 123 -35.89 16.35 -15.95
N GLU A 124 -34.61 16.05 -16.13
CA GLU A 124 -33.94 15.86 -17.44
C GLU A 124 -33.81 14.39 -17.85
N LEU A 125 -34.52 13.49 -17.17
CA LEU A 125 -34.57 12.07 -17.54
C LEU A 125 -35.46 11.87 -18.78
N ASP A 126 -35.20 10.80 -19.54
CA ASP A 126 -36.07 10.41 -20.64
C ASP A 126 -37.45 9.92 -20.14
N ASP A 127 -38.39 9.69 -21.08
CA ASP A 127 -39.76 9.23 -20.78
C ASP A 127 -39.80 7.91 -19.97
N ASP A 128 -38.71 7.12 -20.02
CA ASP A 128 -38.55 5.86 -19.29
C ASP A 128 -37.81 6.03 -17.94
N GLY A 129 -37.50 7.27 -17.53
CA GLY A 129 -36.76 7.59 -16.31
C GLY A 129 -35.27 7.25 -16.38
N ARG A 130 -34.68 7.27 -17.58
CA ARG A 130 -33.26 6.98 -17.80
C ARG A 130 -32.47 8.27 -17.98
N GLY A 131 -31.26 8.26 -17.46
CA GLY A 131 -30.31 9.35 -17.60
C GLY A 131 -29.30 9.09 -18.73
N GLU A 132 -28.17 9.78 -18.62
CA GLU A 132 -27.11 9.74 -19.62
C GLU A 132 -26.50 8.34 -19.79
N ARG A 133 -25.99 8.09 -21.00
CA ARG A 133 -25.14 6.94 -21.30
C ARG A 133 -23.77 7.14 -20.69
N VAL A 134 -23.29 6.15 -19.95
CA VAL A 134 -21.96 6.14 -19.34
C VAL A 134 -21.21 4.86 -19.65
N SER A 135 -19.90 4.99 -19.79
CA SER A 135 -18.92 3.91 -19.67
C SER A 135 -18.19 4.03 -18.33
N VAL A 136 -18.28 2.99 -17.51
CA VAL A 136 -17.64 2.89 -16.19
C VAL A 136 -16.83 1.59 -16.10
N ALA A 137 -15.75 1.61 -15.32
CA ALA A 137 -14.92 0.43 -15.08
C ALA A 137 -14.61 0.26 -13.60
N GLY A 138 -14.57 -0.98 -13.14
CA GLY A 138 -14.28 -1.28 -11.74
C GLY A 138 -14.14 -2.77 -11.46
N ARG A 139 -13.74 -3.08 -10.23
CA ARG A 139 -13.64 -4.44 -9.72
C ARG A 139 -15.02 -4.94 -9.29
N ILE A 140 -15.37 -6.17 -9.66
CA ILE A 140 -16.59 -6.83 -9.20
C ILE A 140 -16.47 -7.14 -7.71
N THR A 141 -17.22 -6.44 -6.86
CA THR A 141 -17.24 -6.65 -5.40
C THR A 141 -18.41 -7.52 -4.94
N SER A 142 -19.48 -7.57 -5.73
CA SER A 142 -20.61 -8.48 -5.51
C SER A 142 -21.23 -8.88 -6.85
N TYR A 143 -21.85 -10.05 -6.88
CA TYR A 143 -22.48 -10.60 -8.08
C TYR A 143 -23.67 -11.47 -7.69
N ARG A 144 -24.84 -11.20 -8.28
CA ARG A 144 -26.10 -11.91 -8.02
C ARG A 144 -26.80 -12.19 -9.35
N SER A 145 -26.97 -13.46 -9.70
CA SER A 145 -27.67 -13.89 -10.91
C SER A 145 -29.07 -14.42 -10.60
N HIS A 146 -30.06 -14.03 -11.40
CA HIS A 146 -31.46 -14.42 -11.31
C HIS A 146 -32.01 -14.70 -12.71
N GLY A 147 -31.90 -15.96 -13.16
CA GLY A 147 -32.45 -16.43 -14.43
C GLY A 147 -31.90 -15.64 -15.63
N LYS A 148 -32.73 -14.75 -16.19
CA LYS A 148 -32.41 -13.93 -17.37
C LYS A 148 -31.76 -12.56 -17.03
N SER A 149 -31.35 -12.36 -15.79
CA SER A 149 -30.76 -11.10 -15.33
C SER A 149 -29.69 -11.31 -14.27
N ALA A 150 -28.76 -10.37 -14.16
CA ALA A 150 -27.76 -10.33 -13.12
C ALA A 150 -27.55 -8.89 -12.61
N PHE A 151 -27.23 -8.76 -11.33
CA PHE A 151 -26.81 -7.53 -10.69
C PHE A 151 -25.41 -7.71 -10.14
N ALA A 152 -24.57 -6.69 -10.30
CA ALA A 152 -23.25 -6.66 -9.71
C ALA A 152 -22.90 -5.25 -9.24
N HIS A 153 -21.89 -5.12 -8.38
CA HIS A 153 -21.32 -3.84 -8.02
C HIS A 153 -19.90 -3.76 -8.57
N LEU A 154 -19.60 -2.66 -9.26
CA LEU A 154 -18.27 -2.32 -9.71
C LEU A 154 -17.69 -1.26 -8.79
N GLU A 155 -16.51 -1.56 -8.22
CA GLU A 155 -15.76 -0.62 -7.39
C GLU A 155 -14.58 -0.03 -8.14
N ASP A 156 -14.49 1.30 -8.15
CA ASP A 156 -13.33 2.03 -8.65
C ASP A 156 -12.67 2.87 -7.54
N ARG A 157 -11.76 3.77 -7.92
CA ARG A 157 -11.03 4.62 -6.96
C ARG A 157 -11.91 5.62 -6.20
N THR A 158 -13.12 5.88 -6.66
CA THR A 158 -14.07 6.82 -6.06
C THR A 158 -15.12 6.11 -5.22
N GLY A 159 -15.58 4.92 -5.61
CA GLY A 159 -16.61 4.20 -4.87
C GLY A 159 -17.19 3.05 -5.68
N GLN A 160 -18.44 2.70 -5.37
CA GLN A 160 -19.15 1.60 -6.01
C GLN A 160 -20.32 2.11 -6.83
N VAL A 161 -20.60 1.47 -7.96
CA VAL A 161 -21.81 1.67 -8.77
C VAL A 161 -22.44 0.33 -9.09
N GLN A 162 -23.75 0.24 -9.01
CA GLN A 162 -24.48 -0.97 -9.37
C GLN A 162 -24.57 -1.09 -10.89
N ILE A 163 -24.47 -2.31 -11.40
CA ILE A 163 -24.68 -2.63 -12.81
C ILE A 163 -25.79 -3.68 -12.92
N TYR A 164 -26.59 -3.55 -13.96
CA TYR A 164 -27.70 -4.45 -14.26
C TYR A 164 -27.55 -5.02 -15.66
N LEU A 165 -27.37 -6.34 -15.73
CA LEU A 165 -27.16 -7.09 -16.97
C LEU A 165 -28.41 -7.93 -17.27
N ARG A 166 -28.91 -7.86 -18.50
CA ARG A 166 -30.08 -8.66 -18.92
C ARG A 166 -29.80 -9.44 -20.20
N LYS A 167 -30.34 -10.66 -20.26
CA LYS A 167 -30.17 -11.56 -21.40
C LYS A 167 -30.75 -10.99 -22.70
N ASP A 168 -31.90 -10.32 -22.63
CA ASP A 168 -32.53 -9.70 -23.81
C ASP A 168 -31.75 -8.49 -24.36
N GLN A 169 -30.97 -7.82 -23.52
CA GLN A 169 -30.15 -6.68 -23.92
C GLN A 169 -28.77 -7.10 -24.45
N LEU A 170 -28.16 -8.13 -23.84
CA LEU A 170 -26.80 -8.58 -24.18
C LEU A 170 -26.78 -9.67 -25.26
N GLY A 171 -27.90 -10.36 -25.47
CA GLY A 171 -27.97 -11.56 -26.29
C GLY A 171 -27.52 -12.83 -25.55
N ASP A 172 -27.92 -13.98 -26.07
CA ASP A 172 -27.76 -15.28 -25.40
C ASP A 172 -26.29 -15.64 -25.14
N GLU A 173 -25.42 -15.55 -26.16
CA GLU A 173 -24.01 -15.95 -26.06
C GLU A 173 -23.23 -15.06 -25.07
N ARG A 174 -23.39 -13.74 -25.15
CA ARG A 174 -22.74 -12.75 -24.27
C ARG A 174 -23.30 -12.78 -22.84
N PHE A 175 -24.53 -13.23 -22.65
CA PHE A 175 -25.10 -13.40 -21.32
C PHE A 175 -24.60 -14.68 -20.65
N GLU A 176 -24.44 -15.77 -21.42
CA GLU A 176 -23.91 -17.04 -20.91
C GLU A 176 -22.43 -16.91 -20.46
N THR A 177 -21.63 -16.09 -21.13
CA THR A 177 -20.24 -15.82 -20.71
C THR A 177 -20.12 -15.08 -19.37
N LEU A 178 -21.21 -14.50 -18.84
CA LEU A 178 -21.22 -13.92 -17.50
C LEU A 178 -20.99 -14.97 -16.40
N GLU A 179 -21.27 -16.25 -16.64
CA GLU A 179 -20.97 -17.34 -15.70
C GLU A 179 -19.47 -17.56 -15.49
N LEU A 180 -18.65 -17.08 -16.43
CA LEU A 180 -17.18 -17.15 -16.38
C LEU A 180 -16.56 -16.01 -15.55
N LEU A 181 -17.36 -15.00 -15.18
CA LEU A 181 -16.93 -13.95 -14.28
C LEU A 181 -16.85 -14.46 -12.84
N ASP A 182 -15.97 -13.85 -12.05
CA ASP A 182 -15.84 -14.09 -10.62
C ASP A 182 -15.69 -12.77 -9.85
N LEU A 183 -15.98 -12.83 -8.55
CA LEU A 183 -15.63 -11.74 -7.64
C LEU A 183 -14.13 -11.43 -7.71
N GLY A 184 -13.82 -10.14 -7.79
CA GLY A 184 -12.47 -9.62 -7.93
C GLY A 184 -12.00 -9.42 -9.37
N ASP A 185 -12.72 -9.90 -10.38
CA ASP A 185 -12.46 -9.55 -11.78
C ASP A 185 -12.66 -8.05 -12.02
N TRP A 186 -11.94 -7.48 -12.98
CA TRP A 186 -12.16 -6.11 -13.44
C TRP A 186 -13.05 -6.11 -14.67
N LEU A 187 -14.08 -5.29 -14.65
CA LEU A 187 -15.09 -5.20 -15.70
C LEU A 187 -15.24 -3.73 -16.13
N GLY A 188 -15.29 -3.50 -17.43
CA GLY A 188 -15.77 -2.27 -18.04
C GLY A 188 -17.19 -2.50 -18.53
N VAL A 189 -18.09 -1.55 -18.31
CA VAL A 189 -19.46 -1.61 -18.83
C VAL A 189 -19.86 -0.29 -19.44
N GLU A 190 -20.64 -0.36 -20.51
CA GLU A 190 -21.31 0.77 -21.13
C GLU A 190 -22.82 0.57 -21.03
N GLY A 191 -23.55 1.62 -20.69
CA GLY A 191 -24.99 1.54 -20.56
C GLY A 191 -25.63 2.88 -20.18
N VAL A 192 -26.93 2.85 -19.93
CA VAL A 192 -27.70 4.03 -19.52
C VAL A 192 -27.96 4.00 -18.02
N LEU A 193 -27.86 5.15 -17.36
CA LEU A 193 -28.15 5.26 -15.94
C LEU A 193 -29.66 5.22 -15.70
N PHE A 194 -30.09 4.55 -14.63
CA PHE A 194 -31.47 4.56 -14.15
C PHE A 194 -31.52 4.29 -12.65
N ARG A 195 -32.65 4.57 -12.01
CA ARG A 195 -32.88 4.22 -10.61
C ARG A 195 -33.69 2.93 -10.52
N THR A 196 -33.21 2.00 -9.71
CA THR A 196 -33.94 0.75 -9.41
C THR A 196 -35.10 1.00 -8.45
N ARG A 197 -35.99 0.02 -8.29
CA ARG A 197 -37.11 0.10 -7.33
C ARG A 197 -36.65 0.22 -5.87
N THR A 198 -35.44 -0.23 -5.57
CA THR A 198 -34.79 -0.09 -4.26
C THR A 198 -34.16 1.28 -4.05
N GLY A 199 -34.26 2.18 -5.04
CA GLY A 199 -33.74 3.55 -4.95
C GLY A 199 -32.26 3.68 -5.32
N GLU A 200 -31.59 2.61 -5.73
CA GLU A 200 -30.16 2.62 -6.08
C GLU A 200 -29.94 3.02 -7.54
N VAL A 201 -28.98 3.91 -7.80
CA VAL A 201 -28.56 4.33 -9.15
C VAL A 201 -27.73 3.21 -9.78
N THR A 202 -28.14 2.80 -10.99
CA THR A 202 -27.65 1.60 -11.63
C THR A 202 -27.37 1.85 -13.11
N VAL A 203 -26.28 1.28 -13.63
CA VAL A 203 -26.01 1.26 -15.07
C VAL A 203 -26.73 0.07 -15.68
N ARG A 204 -27.72 0.32 -16.55
CA ARG A 204 -28.33 -0.72 -17.38
C ARG A 204 -27.39 -1.05 -18.53
N VAL A 205 -26.67 -2.15 -18.38
CA VAL A 205 -25.56 -2.55 -19.25
C VAL A 205 -26.05 -2.93 -20.64
N GLN A 206 -25.43 -2.34 -21.65
CA GLN A 206 -25.62 -2.64 -23.07
C GLN A 206 -24.41 -3.37 -23.64
N GLU A 207 -23.21 -3.00 -23.19
CA GLU A 207 -21.96 -3.66 -23.55
C GLU A 207 -21.11 -3.86 -22.30
N TRP A 208 -20.35 -4.95 -22.26
CA TRP A 208 -19.39 -5.20 -21.20
C TRP A 208 -18.10 -5.79 -21.75
N THR A 209 -17.00 -5.51 -21.06
CA THR A 209 -15.65 -5.96 -21.42
C THR A 209 -14.94 -6.45 -20.18
N LEU A 210 -14.44 -7.69 -20.20
CA LEU A 210 -13.52 -8.15 -19.16
C LEU A 210 -12.19 -7.41 -19.32
N LEU A 211 -11.74 -6.74 -18.26
CA LEU A 211 -10.50 -5.95 -18.28
C LEU A 211 -9.33 -6.69 -17.63
N SER A 212 -9.62 -7.54 -16.65
CA SER A 212 -8.61 -8.40 -16.04
C SER A 212 -9.30 -9.53 -15.28
N LYS A 213 -9.01 -10.76 -15.67
CA LYS A 213 -9.38 -11.93 -14.86
C LYS A 213 -8.57 -11.98 -13.57
N SER A 214 -9.25 -12.15 -12.45
CA SER A 214 -8.66 -12.42 -11.15
C SER A 214 -8.47 -13.92 -10.97
N VAL A 215 -7.24 -14.41 -11.15
CA VAL A 215 -6.89 -15.83 -10.96
C VAL A 215 -6.72 -16.18 -9.47
N ARG A 216 -6.31 -15.21 -8.65
CA ARG A 216 -6.19 -15.37 -7.19
C ARG A 216 -7.38 -14.71 -6.51
N PRO A 217 -8.20 -15.45 -5.75
CA PRO A 217 -9.32 -14.86 -5.03
C PRO A 217 -8.80 -13.85 -4.00
N LEU A 218 -9.52 -12.73 -3.89
CA LEU A 218 -9.27 -11.76 -2.82
C LEU A 218 -9.91 -12.28 -1.52
N PRO A 219 -9.32 -11.98 -0.35
CA PRO A 219 -9.90 -12.25 0.96
C PRO A 219 -11.04 -11.26 1.26
N LEU A 220 -12.10 -11.29 0.44
CA LEU A 220 -13.28 -10.45 0.61
C LEU A 220 -14.03 -10.89 1.87
N GLY A 221 -14.29 -9.94 2.77
CA GLY A 221 -15.20 -10.17 3.88
C GLY A 221 -16.66 -10.08 3.44
N LYS A 222 -17.56 -10.58 4.28
CA LYS A 222 -19.00 -10.39 4.13
C LYS A 222 -19.38 -9.11 4.85
N THR A 223 -19.73 -8.07 4.09
CA THR A 223 -20.24 -6.82 4.65
C THR A 223 -21.74 -6.92 4.86
N GLU A 224 -22.16 -6.85 6.11
CA GLU A 224 -23.55 -6.67 6.52
C GLU A 224 -23.75 -5.18 6.82
N THR A 225 -24.82 -4.61 6.31
CA THR A 225 -25.23 -3.25 6.66
C THR A 225 -26.39 -3.37 7.63
N ASP A 226 -26.23 -2.83 8.82
CA ASP A 226 -27.31 -2.71 9.78
C ASP A 226 -28.41 -1.82 9.18
N ALA A 227 -29.63 -2.34 9.14
CA ALA A 227 -30.75 -1.69 8.47
C ALA A 227 -31.29 -0.48 9.25
N GLU A 228 -30.97 -0.36 10.55
CA GLU A 228 -31.43 0.72 11.42
C GLU A 228 -30.36 1.80 11.60
N THR A 229 -29.09 1.42 11.74
CA THR A 229 -27.99 2.38 11.97
C THR A 229 -27.25 2.78 10.69
N GLY A 230 -27.37 1.98 9.63
CA GLY A 230 -26.59 2.14 8.40
C GLY A 230 -25.12 1.74 8.56
N GLU A 231 -24.71 1.23 9.73
CA GLU A 231 -23.34 0.81 9.98
C GLU A 231 -23.00 -0.46 9.20
N ARG A 232 -21.84 -0.45 8.54
CA ARG A 232 -21.32 -1.60 7.81
C ARG A 232 -20.38 -2.40 8.70
N SER A 233 -20.73 -3.65 8.98
CA SER A 233 -19.86 -4.60 9.68
C SER A 233 -19.37 -5.67 8.72
N THR A 234 -18.05 -5.79 8.57
CA THR A 234 -17.43 -6.79 7.67
C THR A 234 -16.93 -7.98 8.47
N HIS A 235 -17.55 -9.14 8.27
CA HIS A 235 -17.22 -10.39 8.92
C HIS A 235 -16.38 -11.28 8.00
N GLY A 236 -15.36 -11.96 8.54
CA GLY A 236 -14.50 -12.86 7.75
C GLY A 236 -13.61 -12.16 6.72
N GLY A 237 -13.34 -10.86 6.90
CA GLY A 237 -12.47 -10.07 6.03
C GLY A 237 -10.97 -10.28 6.31
N PHE A 238 -10.14 -9.61 5.51
CA PHE A 238 -8.68 -9.63 5.65
C PHE A 238 -8.22 -8.83 6.87
N ALA A 239 -8.34 -9.44 8.05
CA ALA A 239 -8.13 -8.78 9.35
C ALA A 239 -6.73 -8.98 9.93
N ASP A 240 -6.07 -10.11 9.62
CA ASP A 240 -4.74 -10.43 10.16
C ASP A 240 -3.71 -9.36 9.78
N LYS A 241 -3.14 -8.69 10.79
CA LYS A 241 -2.29 -7.51 10.58
C LYS A 241 -1.04 -7.84 9.80
N GLU A 242 -0.41 -8.99 10.08
CA GLU A 242 0.82 -9.39 9.41
C GLU A 242 0.57 -9.71 7.93
N ALA A 243 -0.48 -10.48 7.62
CA ALA A 243 -0.87 -10.80 6.26
C ALA A 243 -1.23 -9.53 5.47
N ARG A 244 -1.93 -8.57 6.09
CA ARG A 244 -2.23 -7.26 5.47
C ARG A 244 -0.98 -6.49 5.09
N TYR A 245 0.04 -6.51 5.94
CA TYR A 245 1.31 -5.85 5.64
C TYR A 245 2.08 -6.58 4.53
N ARG A 246 2.07 -7.92 4.51
CA ARG A 246 2.70 -8.73 3.46
C ARG A 246 2.00 -8.61 2.10
N GLN A 247 0.68 -8.44 2.09
CA GLN A 247 -0.14 -8.35 0.87
C GLN A 247 -0.91 -7.04 0.83
N ARG A 248 -0.17 -5.92 0.85
CA ARG A 248 -0.78 -4.57 0.85
C ARG A 248 -1.78 -4.35 -0.28
N TYR A 249 -1.55 -4.94 -1.45
CA TYR A 249 -2.48 -4.85 -2.59
C TYR A 249 -3.85 -5.47 -2.27
N ALA A 250 -3.89 -6.56 -1.51
CA ALA A 250 -5.13 -7.23 -1.12
C ALA A 250 -5.82 -6.44 -0.01
N ASP A 251 -5.06 -5.94 0.96
CA ASP A 251 -5.57 -5.05 2.01
C ASP A 251 -6.21 -3.79 1.43
N LEU A 252 -5.52 -3.09 0.53
CA LEU A 252 -6.10 -1.96 -0.20
C LEU A 252 -7.34 -2.37 -0.99
N ALA A 253 -7.38 -3.56 -1.59
CA ALA A 253 -8.51 -3.99 -2.40
C ALA A 253 -9.78 -4.24 -1.57
N VAL A 254 -9.66 -4.71 -0.32
CA VAL A 254 -10.83 -5.14 0.48
C VAL A 254 -11.16 -4.22 1.66
N ASN A 255 -10.24 -3.34 2.06
CA ASN A 255 -10.38 -2.40 3.18
C ASN A 255 -10.24 -0.94 2.66
N PRO A 256 -11.33 -0.30 2.21
CA PRO A 256 -11.29 1.05 1.64
C PRO A 256 -10.70 2.11 2.59
N GLU A 257 -10.91 1.99 3.89
CA GLU A 257 -10.38 2.89 4.92
C GLU A 257 -8.85 2.91 4.95
N VAL A 258 -8.20 1.81 4.56
CA VAL A 258 -6.74 1.80 4.41
C VAL A 258 -6.31 2.73 3.29
N ARG A 259 -7.07 2.82 2.19
CA ARG A 259 -6.76 3.76 1.10
C ARG A 259 -6.81 5.20 1.59
N ASP A 260 -7.73 5.52 2.50
CA ASP A 260 -7.84 6.86 3.10
C ASP A 260 -6.62 7.20 3.96
N ILE A 261 -6.04 6.23 4.68
CA ILE A 261 -4.77 6.43 5.40
C ILE A 261 -3.65 6.81 4.41
N PHE A 262 -3.53 6.14 3.27
CA PHE A 262 -2.52 6.49 2.26
C PHE A 262 -2.77 7.87 1.63
N ARG A 263 -4.03 8.22 1.37
CA ARG A 263 -4.40 9.57 0.87
C ARG A 263 -4.07 10.65 1.90
N ALA A 264 -4.38 10.42 3.17
CA ALA A 264 -4.05 11.33 4.26
C ALA A 264 -2.53 11.51 4.39
N ARG A 265 -1.75 10.43 4.30
CA ARG A 265 -0.28 10.51 4.26
C ARG A 265 0.23 11.34 3.08
N ALA A 266 -0.30 11.11 1.88
CA ALA A 266 0.08 11.88 0.70
C ALA A 266 -0.23 13.38 0.89
N LYS A 267 -1.42 13.69 1.43
CA LYS A 267 -1.82 15.06 1.75
C LYS A 267 -0.89 15.69 2.78
N ILE A 268 -0.60 15.01 3.90
CA ILE A 268 0.35 15.50 4.92
C ILE A 268 1.69 15.90 4.31
N ILE A 269 2.26 15.05 3.44
CA ILE A 269 3.54 15.34 2.78
C ILE A 269 3.42 16.55 1.84
N SER A 270 2.34 16.64 1.06
CA SER A 270 2.11 17.81 0.19
C SER A 270 1.94 19.11 0.98
N GLU A 271 1.24 19.08 2.11
CA GLU A 271 1.03 20.27 2.96
C GLU A 271 2.32 20.67 3.71
N LEU A 272 3.17 19.70 4.09
CA LEU A 272 4.51 20.00 4.63
C LEU A 272 5.35 20.78 3.62
N ARG A 273 5.36 20.35 2.34
CA ARG A 273 6.04 21.09 1.27
C ARG A 273 5.44 22.47 1.07
N SER A 274 4.12 22.54 0.91
CA SER A 274 3.38 23.81 0.74
C SER A 274 3.71 24.83 1.83
N PHE A 275 3.75 24.38 3.09
CA PHE A 275 4.12 25.23 4.22
C PHE A 275 5.57 25.72 4.14
N LEU A 276 6.53 24.83 3.91
CA LEU A 276 7.96 25.19 3.86
C LEU A 276 8.29 26.08 2.66
N ASP A 277 7.68 25.81 1.50
CA ASP A 277 7.82 26.62 0.30
C ASP A 277 7.27 28.05 0.53
N ALA A 278 6.15 28.18 1.24
CA ALA A 278 5.60 29.48 1.63
C ALA A 278 6.47 30.22 2.65
N GLU A 279 7.29 29.50 3.42
CA GLU A 279 8.28 30.03 4.37
C GLU A 279 9.67 30.27 3.72
N ASP A 280 9.76 30.25 2.39
CA ASP A 280 10.99 30.50 1.61
C ASP A 280 12.10 29.46 1.87
N PHE A 281 11.73 28.22 2.17
CA PHE A 281 12.68 27.11 2.17
C PHE A 281 12.86 26.53 0.77
N LEU A 282 14.10 26.17 0.43
CA LEU A 282 14.41 25.45 -0.80
C LEU A 282 14.38 23.94 -0.56
N GLU A 283 13.50 23.20 -1.25
CA GLU A 283 13.57 21.72 -1.29
C GLU A 283 14.84 21.29 -2.04
N VAL A 284 15.62 20.41 -1.44
CA VAL A 284 16.86 19.86 -2.03
C VAL A 284 16.87 18.34 -1.96
N GLU A 285 17.76 17.72 -2.74
CA GLU A 285 18.06 16.28 -2.65
C GLU A 285 19.54 16.09 -2.35
N THR A 286 19.85 15.38 -1.27
CA THR A 286 21.22 15.06 -0.87
C THR A 286 21.53 13.56 -1.03
N PRO A 287 22.82 13.15 -1.03
CA PRO A 287 23.20 11.76 -1.28
C PRO A 287 22.64 10.78 -0.24
N ALA A 288 21.82 9.82 -0.71
CA ALA A 288 21.39 8.67 0.08
C ALA A 288 22.51 7.63 0.29
N LEU A 289 23.50 7.59 -0.62
CA LEU A 289 24.71 6.77 -0.51
C LEU A 289 25.88 7.64 -0.05
N GLN A 290 26.33 7.43 1.18
CA GLN A 290 27.33 8.26 1.83
C GLN A 290 28.66 7.48 2.01
N PRO A 291 29.82 8.10 1.76
CA PRO A 291 31.13 7.46 2.04
C PRO A 291 31.40 7.35 3.54
N LEU A 292 30.84 8.28 4.32
CA LEU A 292 30.81 8.29 5.77
C LEU A 292 29.39 8.66 6.18
N TYR A 293 28.79 7.85 7.04
CA TYR A 293 27.48 8.10 7.62
C TYR A 293 27.62 8.96 8.88
N GLY A 294 26.58 9.74 9.20
CA GLY A 294 26.53 10.60 10.38
C GLY A 294 25.23 11.40 10.41
N GLY A 295 25.10 12.33 11.37
CA GLY A 295 23.86 13.09 11.58
C GLY A 295 22.83 12.40 12.49
N ALA A 296 23.08 11.15 12.88
CA ALA A 296 22.29 10.46 13.89
C ALA A 296 23.14 9.41 14.61
N ALA A 297 22.66 8.92 15.75
CA ALA A 297 23.24 7.79 16.48
C ALA A 297 22.48 6.50 16.12
N ALA A 298 22.83 5.90 14.98
CA ALA A 298 22.19 4.70 14.47
C ALA A 298 23.17 3.78 13.75
N ARG A 299 22.88 2.48 13.71
CA ARG A 299 23.67 1.52 12.92
C ARG A 299 23.29 1.63 11.44
N PRO A 300 24.24 1.83 10.51
CA PRO A 300 23.91 1.97 9.09
C PRO A 300 23.72 0.62 8.40
N PHE A 301 23.07 0.64 7.24
CA PHE A 301 23.23 -0.40 6.23
C PHE A 301 24.49 -0.14 5.39
N LEU A 302 25.23 -1.20 5.07
CA LEU A 302 26.44 -1.14 4.27
C LEU A 302 26.17 -1.68 2.87
N THR A 303 26.83 -1.09 1.87
CA THR A 303 26.82 -1.58 0.49
C THR A 303 28.18 -1.35 -0.17
N LYS A 304 28.39 -1.91 -1.37
CA LYS A 304 29.63 -1.80 -2.12
C LYS A 304 29.38 -1.21 -3.50
N HIS A 305 30.13 -0.18 -3.86
CA HIS A 305 30.14 0.36 -5.21
C HIS A 305 31.18 -0.40 -6.06
N ASN A 306 30.72 -1.35 -6.88
CA ASN A 306 31.60 -2.27 -7.61
C ASN A 306 32.65 -1.57 -8.49
N ALA A 307 32.26 -0.56 -9.28
CA ALA A 307 33.19 0.10 -10.21
C ALA A 307 34.23 1.02 -9.53
N LEU A 308 33.99 1.43 -8.28
CA LEU A 308 34.91 2.27 -7.50
C LEU A 308 35.61 1.46 -6.41
N ASP A 309 35.32 0.16 -6.33
CA ASP A 309 35.76 -0.78 -5.31
C ASP A 309 35.77 -0.20 -3.88
N ARG A 310 34.67 0.47 -3.50
CA ARG A 310 34.58 1.13 -2.19
C ARG A 310 33.28 0.82 -1.45
N THR A 311 33.38 0.82 -0.13
CA THR A 311 32.23 0.74 0.79
C THR A 311 31.47 2.05 0.78
N LEU A 312 30.14 1.95 0.77
CA LEU A 312 29.21 3.04 0.98
C LEU A 312 28.20 2.65 2.05
N TYR A 313 27.57 3.65 2.64
CA TYR A 313 26.55 3.49 3.64
C TYR A 313 25.25 4.11 3.13
N LEU A 314 24.13 3.44 3.36
CA LEU A 314 22.86 4.13 3.25
C LEU A 314 22.78 5.16 4.39
N ARG A 315 22.32 6.37 4.07
CA ARG A 315 22.22 7.46 5.04
C ARG A 315 21.33 7.07 6.22
N ILE A 316 21.76 7.46 7.42
CA ILE A 316 20.98 7.34 8.65
C ILE A 316 20.25 8.65 9.03
N ALA A 317 20.68 9.74 8.36
CA ALA A 317 20.21 11.12 8.40
C ALA A 317 20.83 11.88 7.21
N ASP A 318 20.24 13.00 6.79
CA ASP A 318 20.78 13.92 5.77
C ASP A 318 21.36 15.22 6.36
N GLU A 319 21.27 15.40 7.69
CA GLU A 319 21.80 16.54 8.46
C GLU A 319 23.14 17.10 7.94
N LEU A 320 24.16 16.24 7.80
CA LEU A 320 25.51 16.72 7.49
C LEU A 320 25.59 17.34 6.10
N TYR A 321 24.80 16.86 5.14
CA TYR A 321 24.78 17.43 3.79
C TYR A 321 23.97 18.72 3.75
N LEU A 322 22.82 18.77 4.43
CA LEU A 322 22.03 20.00 4.54
C LEU A 322 22.82 21.13 5.21
N LYS A 323 23.60 20.83 6.26
CA LYS A 323 24.50 21.83 6.88
C LYS A 323 25.59 22.34 5.91
N ARG A 324 26.08 21.50 4.98
CA ARG A 324 27.03 21.97 3.95
C ARG A 324 26.36 22.96 2.99
N LEU A 325 25.07 22.80 2.71
CA LEU A 325 24.31 23.74 1.90
C LEU A 325 24.10 25.09 2.62
N ILE A 326 23.89 25.05 3.93
CA ILE A 326 23.88 26.27 4.77
C ILE A 326 25.23 26.98 4.71
N VAL A 327 26.34 26.25 4.86
CA VAL A 327 27.71 26.81 4.68
C VAL A 327 27.89 27.38 3.27
N GLY A 328 27.31 26.74 2.26
CA GLY A 328 27.28 27.21 0.87
C GLY A 328 26.42 28.45 0.63
N GLY A 329 25.69 28.95 1.63
CA GLY A 329 24.93 30.20 1.57
C GLY A 329 23.47 30.05 1.17
N LEU A 330 22.89 28.83 1.13
CA LEU A 330 21.48 28.65 0.74
C LEU A 330 20.48 29.16 1.79
N GLY A 331 20.90 29.37 3.04
CA GLY A 331 20.12 30.06 4.08
C GLY A 331 18.96 29.25 4.67
N ARG A 332 18.05 28.71 3.84
CA ARG A 332 16.88 27.91 4.24
C ARG A 332 16.73 26.72 3.31
N VAL A 333 16.92 25.52 3.83
CA VAL A 333 16.82 24.28 3.03
C VAL A 333 16.02 23.23 3.77
N TYR A 334 15.33 22.38 3.02
CA TYR A 334 14.70 21.20 3.57
C TYR A 334 14.81 20.01 2.61
N GLU A 335 14.68 18.81 3.17
CA GLU A 335 14.58 17.57 2.40
C GLU A 335 13.55 16.65 3.08
N ILE A 336 12.61 16.10 2.29
CA ILE A 336 11.70 15.03 2.73
C ILE A 336 12.12 13.75 2.05
N CYS A 337 12.78 12.85 2.77
CA CYS A 337 13.45 11.74 2.14
C CYS A 337 13.46 10.46 2.98
N LYS A 338 14.08 9.41 2.42
CA LYS A 338 14.28 8.13 3.11
C LYS A 338 15.60 8.12 3.87
N ASP A 339 15.48 7.78 5.15
CA ASP A 339 16.60 7.34 5.99
C ASP A 339 16.53 5.83 6.24
N PHE A 340 17.70 5.25 6.48
CA PHE A 340 17.88 3.80 6.61
C PHE A 340 18.66 3.48 7.88
N ARG A 341 18.01 2.82 8.84
CA ARG A 341 18.62 2.43 10.12
C ARG A 341 18.53 0.92 10.29
N ASN A 342 19.69 0.28 10.47
CA ASN A 342 19.82 -1.17 10.60
C ASN A 342 19.53 -1.59 12.05
N GLU A 343 18.26 -1.46 12.41
CA GLU A 343 17.70 -1.64 13.75
C GLU A 343 16.54 -2.63 13.71
N GLY A 344 16.05 -3.03 14.89
CA GLY A 344 14.88 -3.90 15.00
C GLY A 344 13.61 -3.24 14.47
N ILE A 345 12.61 -4.06 14.13
CA ILE A 345 11.28 -3.60 13.73
C ILE A 345 10.35 -3.66 14.93
N ASP A 346 9.64 -2.57 15.19
CA ASP A 346 8.56 -2.55 16.19
C ASP A 346 7.38 -1.69 15.70
N ARG A 347 6.48 -1.30 16.61
CA ARG A 347 5.30 -0.50 16.27
C ARG A 347 5.65 0.89 15.73
N PHE A 348 6.78 1.46 16.14
CA PHE A 348 7.21 2.83 15.85
C PHE A 348 8.43 2.87 14.92
N HIS A 349 9.17 1.77 14.77
CA HIS A 349 10.40 1.69 14.00
C HIS A 349 10.27 0.76 12.79
N ASN A 350 10.60 1.30 11.61
CA ASN A 350 10.80 0.54 10.38
C ASN A 350 12.21 0.83 9.84
N PRO A 351 12.96 -0.14 9.29
CA PRO A 351 14.36 0.05 8.90
C PRO A 351 14.58 1.08 7.80
N GLU A 352 13.53 1.38 7.02
CA GLU A 352 13.45 2.56 6.16
C GLU A 352 12.24 3.42 6.53
N PHE A 353 12.43 4.72 6.73
CA PHE A 353 11.34 5.62 7.08
C PHE A 353 11.53 6.95 6.39
N THR A 354 10.45 7.75 6.36
CA THR A 354 10.51 9.08 5.76
C THR A 354 10.73 10.10 6.86
N MET A 355 11.77 10.91 6.73
CA MET A 355 12.06 12.03 7.61
C MET A 355 11.93 13.34 6.84
N LEU A 356 11.49 14.38 7.53
CA LEU A 356 11.68 15.77 7.11
C LEU A 356 12.83 16.32 7.94
N GLU A 357 13.90 16.74 7.29
CA GLU A 357 14.92 17.59 7.89
C GLU A 357 14.88 18.98 7.24
N PHE A 358 15.05 20.03 8.04
CA PHE A 358 15.15 21.40 7.55
C PHE A 358 16.17 22.19 8.37
N TYR A 359 16.80 23.17 7.71
CA TYR A 359 17.78 24.04 8.32
C TYR A 359 17.51 25.49 7.93
N ILE A 360 17.63 26.39 8.90
CA ILE A 360 17.44 27.82 8.74
C ILE A 360 18.60 28.56 9.42
N ALA A 361 19.32 29.37 8.65
CA ALA A 361 20.42 30.18 9.15
C ALA A 361 19.92 31.30 10.07
N PHE A 362 20.75 31.67 11.06
CA PHE A 362 20.51 32.79 11.99
C PHE A 362 19.31 32.65 12.93
N ILE A 363 18.73 31.46 13.04
CA ILE A 363 17.66 31.14 14.00
C ILE A 363 18.15 30.11 15.03
N ASP A 364 17.74 30.29 16.29
CA ASP A 364 17.98 29.33 17.35
C ASP A 364 16.83 28.32 17.49
N TYR A 365 16.97 27.37 18.42
CA TYR A 365 15.96 26.33 18.63
C TYR A 365 14.58 26.87 19.06
N ARG A 366 14.48 28.10 19.60
CA ARG A 366 13.17 28.69 19.96
C ARG A 366 12.41 29.11 18.71
N GLY A 367 13.10 29.69 17.73
CA GLY A 367 12.48 29.95 16.42
C GLY A 367 12.08 28.66 15.69
N VAL A 368 12.84 27.57 15.88
CA VAL A 368 12.45 26.23 15.39
C VAL A 368 11.19 25.71 16.10
N MET A 369 11.05 25.94 17.41
CA MET A 369 9.79 25.61 18.14
C MET A 369 8.61 26.38 17.55
N ASP A 370 8.74 27.71 17.39
CA ASP A 370 7.67 28.55 16.81
C ASP A 370 7.30 28.13 15.38
N LEU A 371 8.29 27.77 14.55
CA LEU A 371 8.08 27.26 13.20
C LEU A 371 7.35 25.91 13.21
N THR A 372 7.76 25.00 14.09
CA THR A 372 7.18 23.65 14.20
C THR A 372 5.71 23.71 14.63
N GLU A 373 5.37 24.59 15.58
CA GLU A 373 4.00 24.83 16.02
C GLU A 373 3.10 25.26 14.84
N ARG A 374 3.52 26.29 14.09
CA ARG A 374 2.78 26.77 12.90
C ARG A 374 2.69 25.72 11.80
N MET A 375 3.76 24.95 11.58
CA MET A 375 3.79 23.89 10.58
C MET A 375 2.78 22.78 10.91
N LEU A 376 2.76 22.32 12.17
CA LEU A 376 1.84 21.27 12.60
C LEU A 376 0.39 21.76 12.60
N GLU A 377 0.12 22.98 13.03
CA GLU A 377 -1.22 23.59 12.91
C GLU A 377 -1.72 23.60 11.47
N HIS A 378 -0.88 24.05 10.52
CA HIS A 378 -1.20 24.09 9.10
C HIS A 378 -1.54 22.69 8.57
N VAL A 379 -0.64 21.73 8.79
CA VAL A 379 -0.77 20.36 8.27
C VAL A 379 -1.95 19.63 8.88
N VAL A 380 -2.16 19.73 10.20
CA VAL A 380 -3.26 19.05 10.88
C VAL A 380 -4.59 19.61 10.42
N ARG A 381 -4.75 20.94 10.39
CA ARG A 381 -5.97 21.59 9.89
C ARG A 381 -6.25 21.22 8.44
N ALA A 382 -5.22 21.21 7.58
CA ALA A 382 -5.39 20.83 6.19
C ALA A 382 -5.80 19.35 6.08
N ALA A 383 -5.14 18.44 6.79
CA ALA A 383 -5.39 17.00 6.70
C ALA A 383 -6.75 16.57 7.27
N THR A 384 -7.19 17.15 8.40
CA THR A 384 -8.37 16.70 9.14
C THR A 384 -9.55 17.66 9.10
N GLY A 385 -9.33 18.93 8.71
CA GLY A 385 -10.31 20.01 8.83
C GLY A 385 -10.42 20.62 10.22
N SER A 386 -9.74 20.07 11.22
CA SER A 386 -9.77 20.47 12.63
C SER A 386 -8.36 20.59 13.21
N LEU A 387 -8.20 21.31 14.32
CA LEU A 387 -6.98 21.24 15.15
C LEU A 387 -7.15 20.26 16.33
N GLU A 388 -8.36 19.75 16.53
CA GLU A 388 -8.68 18.77 17.55
C GLU A 388 -8.77 17.38 16.89
N VAL A 389 -7.97 16.45 17.38
CA VAL A 389 -7.89 15.08 16.85
C VAL A 389 -8.00 14.09 17.99
N VAL A 390 -8.81 13.05 17.81
CA VAL A 390 -8.88 11.93 18.76
C VAL A 390 -7.86 10.87 18.36
N TYR A 391 -6.93 10.57 19.27
CA TYR A 391 -5.95 9.50 19.10
C TYR A 391 -5.99 8.56 20.30
N GLN A 392 -6.31 7.28 20.04
CA GLN A 392 -6.42 6.24 21.09
C GLN A 392 -7.32 6.63 22.28
N GLY A 393 -8.42 7.33 22.00
CA GLY A 393 -9.38 7.79 23.01
C GLY A 393 -8.95 9.05 23.77
N GLN A 394 -7.81 9.65 23.41
CA GLN A 394 -7.37 10.94 23.96
C GLN A 394 -7.64 12.05 22.93
N GLU A 395 -8.21 13.16 23.41
CA GLU A 395 -8.34 14.38 22.61
C GLU A 395 -6.99 15.12 22.61
N ILE A 396 -6.46 15.39 21.43
CA ILE A 396 -5.22 16.14 21.23
C ILE A 396 -5.58 17.45 20.52
N ASN A 397 -5.24 18.57 21.16
CA ASN A 397 -5.42 19.90 20.58
C ASN A 397 -4.09 20.42 20.05
N PHE A 398 -4.04 20.70 18.75
CA PHE A 398 -2.88 21.27 18.04
C PHE A 398 -2.92 22.80 17.97
N SER A 399 -3.83 23.48 18.68
CA SER A 399 -3.82 24.93 18.78
C SER A 399 -2.69 25.39 19.69
N GLY A 400 -1.81 26.23 19.17
CA GLY A 400 -0.70 26.82 19.91
C GLY A 400 -1.14 27.88 20.92
N PRO A 401 -0.21 28.32 21.78
CA PRO A 401 1.18 27.86 21.86
C PRO A 401 1.31 26.49 22.55
N PHE A 402 2.27 25.67 22.11
CA PHE A 402 2.53 24.38 22.75
C PHE A 402 3.22 24.54 24.10
N GLN A 403 2.97 23.60 25.01
CA GLN A 403 3.64 23.59 26.31
C GLN A 403 5.14 23.34 26.13
N ARG A 404 5.97 24.28 26.61
CA ARG A 404 7.43 24.17 26.62
C ARG A 404 7.90 23.71 27.98
N VAL A 405 8.55 22.56 28.02
CA VAL A 405 8.95 21.88 29.25
C VAL A 405 10.46 21.68 29.25
N ALA A 406 11.13 22.09 30.33
CA ALA A 406 12.57 21.95 30.47
C ALA A 406 12.92 20.57 31.05
N MET A 407 13.58 19.72 30.26
CA MET A 407 13.94 18.34 30.62
C MET A 407 14.51 18.19 32.03
N LEU A 408 15.57 18.94 32.37
CA LEU A 408 16.23 18.81 33.68
C LEU A 408 15.35 19.24 34.84
N SER A 409 14.56 20.31 34.67
CA SER A 409 13.68 20.81 35.72
C SER A 409 12.53 19.84 35.96
N SER A 410 11.92 19.32 34.89
CA SER A 410 10.83 18.34 34.99
C SER A 410 11.30 17.00 35.52
N LEU A 411 12.50 16.56 35.15
CA LEU A 411 13.09 15.36 35.74
C LEU A 411 13.41 15.59 37.23
N SER A 412 13.89 16.78 37.61
CA SER A 412 14.15 17.10 39.02
C SER A 412 12.87 17.09 39.86
N GLU A 413 11.78 17.62 39.32
CA GLU A 413 10.46 17.56 39.94
C GLU A 413 9.96 16.11 40.06
N ALA A 414 10.07 15.32 38.99
CA ALA A 414 9.65 13.91 38.98
C ALA A 414 10.45 13.03 39.95
N LEU A 415 11.76 13.27 40.09
CA LEU A 415 12.63 12.53 41.00
C LEU A 415 12.61 13.08 42.44
N GLY A 416 12.07 14.29 42.66
CA GLY A 416 12.13 14.98 43.94
C GLY A 416 13.55 15.38 44.36
N ALA A 417 14.48 15.51 43.41
CA ALA A 417 15.89 15.79 43.65
C ALA A 417 16.48 16.65 42.52
N GLU A 418 17.40 17.55 42.84
CA GLU A 418 18.05 18.41 41.85
C GLU A 418 19.01 17.59 40.97
N VAL A 419 18.57 17.22 39.76
CA VAL A 419 19.29 16.31 38.84
C VAL A 419 20.70 16.80 38.54
N ARG A 420 20.90 18.11 38.43
CA ARG A 420 22.22 18.71 38.17
C ARG A 420 23.25 18.44 39.27
N ALA A 421 22.78 18.19 40.50
CA ALA A 421 23.63 17.88 41.63
C ALA A 421 23.87 16.36 41.81
N LEU A 422 23.12 15.51 41.07
CA LEU A 422 23.24 14.06 41.17
C LEU A 422 24.46 13.54 40.41
N SER A 423 25.18 12.62 41.05
CA SER A 423 26.25 11.87 40.39
C SER A 423 25.68 10.83 39.41
N THR A 424 26.53 10.30 38.54
CA THR A 424 26.17 9.17 37.65
C THR A 424 25.65 7.96 38.44
N ASP A 425 26.22 7.70 39.61
CA ASP A 425 25.83 6.56 40.45
C ASP A 425 24.46 6.81 41.10
N ASP A 426 24.17 8.04 41.52
CA ASP A 426 22.85 8.40 42.05
C ASP A 426 21.77 8.21 40.98
N LEU A 427 21.99 8.74 39.77
CA LEU A 427 21.06 8.59 38.63
C LEU A 427 20.87 7.13 38.24
N ARG A 428 21.96 6.34 38.26
CA ARG A 428 21.89 4.89 38.03
C ARG A 428 21.02 4.22 39.08
N GLY A 429 21.17 4.57 40.36
CA GLY A 429 20.31 4.09 41.44
C GLY A 429 18.84 4.52 41.30
N HIS A 430 18.55 5.68 40.70
CA HIS A 430 17.18 6.05 40.31
C HIS A 430 16.66 5.17 39.16
N ALA A 431 17.46 4.96 38.12
CA ALA A 431 17.08 4.17 36.94
C ALA A 431 16.84 2.69 37.28
N GLU A 432 17.67 2.11 38.13
CA GLU A 432 17.53 0.74 38.62
C GLU A 432 16.25 0.56 39.44
N ARG A 433 15.91 1.53 40.31
CA ARG A 433 14.63 1.52 41.06
C ARG A 433 13.40 1.58 40.16
N LEU A 434 13.52 2.24 39.00
CA LEU A 434 12.47 2.30 37.98
C LEU A 434 12.49 1.09 37.02
N ASN A 435 13.40 0.13 37.22
CA ASN A 435 13.59 -1.06 36.38
C ASN A 435 13.85 -0.73 34.91
N LEU A 436 14.62 0.34 34.65
CA LEU A 436 15.01 0.72 33.29
C LEU A 436 16.10 -0.21 32.74
N SER A 437 16.03 -0.51 31.43
CA SER A 437 17.02 -1.34 30.73
C SER A 437 18.17 -0.52 30.12
N ASP A 438 19.24 -1.21 29.71
CA ASP A 438 20.40 -0.67 28.98
C ASP A 438 21.24 0.37 29.74
N LEU A 439 21.38 0.17 31.05
CA LEU A 439 22.14 1.05 31.94
C LEU A 439 23.66 0.80 31.86
N ASP A 440 24.09 -0.36 31.37
CA ASP A 440 25.51 -0.73 31.33
C ASP A 440 26.33 0.28 30.52
N GLY A 441 27.39 0.81 31.15
CA GLY A 441 28.24 1.85 30.57
C GLY A 441 27.54 3.19 30.29
N ALA A 442 26.27 3.37 30.71
CA ALA A 442 25.55 4.62 30.53
C ALA A 442 26.19 5.74 31.37
N GLY A 443 26.65 6.79 30.70
CA GLY A 443 27.09 8.03 31.34
C GLY A 443 25.91 8.90 31.75
N TRP A 444 26.21 9.98 32.48
CA TRP A 444 25.23 10.92 33.05
C TRP A 444 24.12 11.35 32.09
N GLY A 445 24.45 11.79 30.87
CA GLY A 445 23.46 12.25 29.88
C GLY A 445 22.53 11.13 29.37
N LYS A 446 23.05 9.91 29.17
CA LYS A 446 22.24 8.76 28.74
C LYS A 446 21.31 8.31 29.87
N LEU A 447 21.74 8.41 31.12
CA LEU A 447 20.88 8.11 32.27
C LEU A 447 19.73 9.12 32.38
N ILE A 448 19.99 10.40 32.11
CA ILE A 448 18.94 11.43 32.07
C ILE A 448 17.95 11.21 30.93
N ASP A 449 18.40 10.82 29.74
CA ASP A 449 17.51 10.52 28.62
C ASP A 449 16.61 9.29 28.90
N LYS A 450 17.11 8.33 29.67
CA LYS A 450 16.37 7.12 30.07
C LYS A 450 15.34 7.38 31.17
N LEU A 451 15.63 8.30 32.08
CA LEU A 451 14.79 8.66 33.24
C LEU A 451 13.71 9.67 32.84
#